data_AF-A0A1Q3IXX0-F1
#
_entry.id   AF-A0A1Q3IXX0-F1
#
_cell.length_a   1.000
_cell.length_b   1.000
_cell.length_c   1.000
_cell.angle_alpha   90.00
_cell.angle_beta   90.00
_cell.angle_gamma   90.00
#
_symmetry.space_group_name_H-M   'P 1'
#
loop_
_entity.id
_entity.type
_entity.pdbx_description
1 polymer ?
#
loop_
_entity_poly.entity_id
_entity_poly.type
_entity_poly.pdbx_seq_one_letter_code
_entity_poly.pdbx_strand_id
1 'polypeptide(L)'
;MDTMHPLGRAVFAGLAIFVVWMMVRAVRRGRIYARGREFRIDSKPIMFSLAFAVHMFIAAFCVWCAAGYDPRAFFEMVLGN
;
A
#
# COMPACT_ATOMS: atom_id res chain seq x y z
N MET A 1 -4.02 24.66 -8.22
CA MET A 1 -3.51 23.36 -7.73
C MET A 1 -2.99 23.61 -6.32
N ASP A 2 -3.77 23.29 -5.30
CA ASP A 2 -3.27 23.35 -3.93
C ASP A 2 -2.21 22.27 -3.76
N THR A 3 -0.95 22.68 -3.77
CA THR A 3 0.17 21.76 -3.60
C THR A 3 0.08 21.13 -2.22
N MET A 4 0.09 19.80 -2.18
CA MET A 4 0.03 19.03 -0.95
C MET A 4 1.11 19.48 0.04
N HIS A 5 0.70 19.78 1.28
CA HIS A 5 1.59 20.34 2.29
C HIS A 5 2.84 19.45 2.49
N PRO A 6 4.06 20.02 2.61
CA PRO A 6 5.29 19.24 2.74
C PRO A 6 5.25 18.18 3.86
N LEU A 7 4.62 18.51 4.99
CA LEU A 7 4.40 17.56 6.09
C LEU A 7 3.54 16.37 5.66
N GLY A 8 2.49 16.60 4.88
CA GLY A 8 1.64 15.52 4.35
C GLY A 8 2.46 14.57 3.49
N ARG A 9 3.29 15.11 2.58
CA ARG A 9 4.19 14.31 1.73
C ARG A 9 5.15 13.45 2.55
N ALA A 10 5.73 14.01 3.61
CA ALA A 10 6.61 13.26 4.51
C ALA A 10 5.89 12.11 5.24
N VAL A 11 4.65 12.34 5.70
CA VAL A 11 3.83 11.30 6.31
C VAL A 11 3.55 10.16 5.32
N PHE A 12 3.16 10.49 4.09
CA PHE A 12 2.94 9.49 3.05
C PHE A 12 4.21 8.72 2.67
N ALA A 13 5.36 9.39 2.64
CA ALA A 13 6.65 8.72 2.43
C ALA A 13 6.95 7.70 3.55
N GLY A 14 6.74 8.09 4.82
CA GLY A 14 6.90 7.19 5.96
C GLY A 14 5.95 6.00 5.90
N LEU A 15 4.68 6.23 5.55
CA LEU A 15 3.68 5.18 5.36
C LEU A 15 4.06 4.23 4.21
N ALA A 16 4.51 4.76 3.08
CA ALA A 16 4.96 3.94 1.95
C ALA A 16 6.10 3.00 2.37
N ILE A 17 7.12 3.52 3.05
CA ILE A 17 8.25 2.73 3.57
C ILE A 17 7.74 1.64 4.52
N PHE A 18 6.85 2.00 5.45
CA PHE A 18 6.30 1.07 6.42
C PHE A 18 5.52 -0.07 5.75
N VAL A 19 4.65 0.24 4.78
CA VAL A 19 3.85 -0.75 4.06
C VAL A 19 4.76 -1.68 3.26
N VAL A 20 5.71 -1.13 2.50
CA VAL A 20 6.68 -1.93 1.73
C VAL A 20 7.48 -2.86 2.65
N TRP A 21 7.95 -2.35 3.80
CA TRP A 21 8.64 -3.17 4.79
C TRP A 21 7.76 -4.32 5.32
N MET A 22 6.49 -4.05 5.64
CA MET A 22 5.55 -5.09 6.07
C MET A 22 5.35 -6.16 4.99
N MET A 23 5.29 -5.78 3.73
CA MET A 23 5.13 -6.70 2.61
C MET A 23 6.35 -7.60 2.41
N VAL A 24 7.56 -7.02 2.43
CA VAL A 24 8.81 -7.79 2.39
C VAL A 24 8.87 -8.77 3.56
N ARG A 25 8.51 -8.33 4.76
CA ARG A 25 8.41 -9.19 5.94
C ARG A 25 7.38 -10.31 5.77
N ALA A 26 6.23 -10.02 5.15
CA ALA A 26 5.16 -10.99 4.94
C ALA A 26 5.59 -12.11 3.99
N VAL A 27 6.24 -11.76 2.88
CA VAL A 27 6.81 -12.73 1.92
C VAL A 27 7.88 -13.59 2.60
N ARG A 28 8.81 -12.98 3.33
CA ARG A 28 9.88 -13.71 4.06
C ARG A 28 9.35 -14.68 5.10
N ARG A 29 8.21 -14.37 5.72
CA ARG A 29 7.62 -15.20 6.79
C ARG A 29 6.52 -16.13 6.28
N GLY A 30 6.13 -16.04 5.01
CA GLY A 30 4.99 -16.77 4.45
C GLY A 30 3.65 -16.45 5.14
N ARG A 31 3.53 -15.28 5.79
CA ARG A 31 2.31 -14.87 6.52
C ARG A 31 2.05 -13.37 6.42
N ILE A 32 0.80 -13.01 6.18
CA ILE A 32 0.32 -11.63 6.12
C ILE A 32 -0.83 -11.44 7.12
N TYR A 33 -0.83 -10.30 7.81
CA TYR A 33 -1.89 -9.93 8.73
C TYR A 33 -2.79 -8.89 8.06
N ALA A 34 -4.08 -9.18 7.95
CA ALA A 34 -5.06 -8.24 7.42
C ALA A 34 -6.40 -8.40 8.14
N ARG A 35 -7.05 -7.27 8.48
CA ARG A 35 -8.33 -7.23 9.21
C ARG A 35 -8.34 -8.08 10.49
N GLY A 36 -7.25 -8.07 11.25
CA GLY A 36 -7.09 -8.86 12.49
C GLY A 36 -6.95 -10.37 12.28
N ARG A 37 -6.79 -10.84 11.05
CA ARG A 37 -6.62 -12.26 10.71
C ARG A 37 -5.24 -12.51 10.09
N GLU A 38 -4.71 -13.69 10.34
CA GLU A 38 -3.48 -14.19 9.71
C GLU A 38 -3.83 -15.05 8.48
N PHE A 39 -3.19 -14.76 7.36
CA PHE A 39 -3.23 -15.58 6.16
C PHE A 39 -1.82 -16.11 5.89
N ARG A 40 -1.68 -17.43 5.82
CA ARG A 40 -0.42 -18.10 5.48
C ARG A 40 -0.41 -18.49 4.01
N ILE A 41 0.74 -18.38 3.37
CA ILE A 41 0.90 -18.67 1.95
C ILE A 41 0.59 -20.14 1.62
N ASP A 42 0.95 -21.05 2.52
CA ASP A 42 0.78 -22.50 2.31
C ASP A 42 -0.67 -22.98 2.49
N SER A 43 -1.44 -22.33 3.36
CA SER A 43 -2.80 -22.78 3.71
C SER A 43 -3.90 -21.97 3.03
N LYS A 44 -3.66 -20.69 2.75
CA LYS A 44 -4.62 -19.76 2.14
C LYS A 44 -3.92 -18.88 1.09
N PRO A 45 -3.30 -19.47 0.05
CA PRO A 45 -2.49 -18.73 -0.94
C PRO A 45 -3.26 -17.61 -1.61
N ILE A 46 -4.53 -17.85 -1.98
CA ILE A 46 -5.38 -16.84 -2.63
C ILE A 46 -5.61 -15.63 -1.71
N MET A 47 -5.94 -15.86 -0.43
CA MET A 47 -6.16 -14.77 0.53
C MET A 47 -4.87 -14.04 0.85
N PHE A 48 -3.74 -14.75 0.93
CA PHE A 48 -2.43 -14.13 1.07
C PHE A 48 -2.14 -13.20 -0.10
N SER A 49 -2.28 -13.68 -1.35
CA SER A 49 -2.03 -12.89 -2.55
C SER A 49 -2.99 -11.71 -2.68
N LEU A 50 -4.27 -11.87 -2.36
CA LEU A 50 -5.24 -10.77 -2.38
C LEU A 50 -4.89 -9.71 -1.34
N ALA A 51 -4.60 -10.11 -0.10
CA ALA A 51 -4.16 -9.18 0.93
C ALA A 51 -2.86 -8.47 0.52
N PHE A 52 -1.91 -9.20 -0.06
CA PHE A 52 -0.66 -8.63 -0.56
C PHE A 52 -0.90 -7.61 -1.68
N ALA A 53 -1.77 -7.91 -2.64
CA ALA A 53 -2.14 -6.99 -3.72
C ALA A 53 -2.79 -5.69 -3.20
N VAL A 54 -3.66 -5.79 -2.19
CA VAL A 54 -4.24 -4.60 -1.54
C VAL A 54 -3.15 -3.74 -0.89
N HIS A 55 -2.15 -4.35 -0.23
CA HIS A 55 -1.03 -3.59 0.32
C HIS A 55 -0.12 -2.98 -0.76
N MET A 56 0.08 -3.67 -1.90
CA MET A 56 0.78 -3.10 -3.06
C MET A 56 0.09 -1.81 -3.51
N PHE A 57 -1.24 -1.86 -3.62
CA PHE A 57 -2.05 -0.72 -4.04
C PHE A 57 -1.91 0.46 -3.06
N ILE A 58 -1.99 0.20 -1.76
CA ILE A 58 -1.80 1.21 -0.71
C ILE A 58 -0.39 1.80 -0.78
N ALA A 59 0.65 0.97 -0.95
CA ALA A 59 2.01 1.44 -1.09
C ALA A 59 2.17 2.37 -2.30
N ALA A 60 1.63 1.98 -3.46
CA ALA A 60 1.66 2.80 -4.67
C ALA A 60 0.94 4.15 -4.48
N PHE A 61 -0.24 4.14 -3.84
CA PHE A 61 -0.96 5.36 -3.48
C PHE A 61 -0.13 6.26 -2.57
N CYS A 62 0.50 5.71 -1.52
CA CYS A 62 1.33 6.49 -0.62
C CYS A 62 2.56 7.08 -1.35
N VAL A 63 3.19 6.33 -2.26
CA VAL A 63 4.29 6.85 -3.09
C VAL A 63 3.83 7.99 -3.99
N TRP A 64 2.67 7.86 -4.63
CA TRP A 64 2.07 8.91 -5.46
C TRP A 64 1.84 10.21 -4.67
N CYS A 65 1.20 10.11 -3.50
CA CYS A 65 0.98 11.23 -2.61
C CYS A 65 2.29 11.84 -2.08
N ALA A 66 3.30 11.02 -1.77
CA ALA A 66 4.62 11.49 -1.33
C ALA A 66 5.35 12.30 -2.42
N ALA A 67 5.16 11.92 -3.69
CA ALA A 67 5.66 12.67 -4.84
C ALA A 67 4.93 14.02 -5.04
N GLY A 68 3.82 14.25 -4.33
CA GLY A 68 3.07 15.51 -4.33
C GLY A 68 1.97 15.56 -5.38
N TYR A 69 1.62 14.43 -5.98
CA TYR A 69 0.51 14.31 -6.92
C TYR A 69 -0.84 14.25 -6.20
N ASP A 70 -1.91 14.60 -6.93
CA ASP A 70 -3.29 14.60 -6.40
C ASP A 70 -3.80 13.15 -6.15
N PRO A 71 -4.30 12.84 -4.95
CA PRO A 71 -4.98 11.58 -4.67
C PRO A 71 -6.10 11.23 -5.66
N ARG A 72 -6.87 12.22 -6.13
CA ARG A 72 -7.96 11.98 -7.09
C ARG A 72 -7.41 11.44 -8.41
N ALA A 73 -6.36 12.07 -8.93
CA ALA A 73 -5.72 11.66 -10.18
C ALA A 73 -5.19 10.22 -10.14
N PHE A 74 -4.77 9.74 -8.95
CA PHE A 74 -4.39 8.34 -8.80
C PHE A 74 -5.56 7.39 -9.02
N PHE A 75 -6.73 7.68 -8.46
CA PHE A 75 -7.92 6.84 -8.63
C PHE A 75 -8.48 6.92 -10.05
N GLU A 76 -8.44 8.08 -10.70
CA GLU A 76 -8.80 8.23 -12.12
C GLU A 76 -7.89 7.36 -13.00
N MET A 77 -6.57 7.39 -12.77
CA MET A 77 -5.60 6.55 -13.49
C MET A 77 -5.85 5.05 -13.28
N VAL A 78 -6.21 4.63 -12.07
CA VAL A 78 -6.38 3.21 -11.73
C VAL A 78 -7.75 2.67 -12.14
N LEU A 79 -8.81 3.46 -11.95
CA LEU A 79 -10.20 3.02 -12.11
C LEU A 79 -10.80 3.43 -13.46
N GLY A 80 -10.15 4.34 -14.20
CA GLY A 80 -10.56 4.73 -15.55
C GLY A 80 -11.84 5.57 -15.62
N ASN A 81 -12.20 6.27 -14.54
CA ASN A 81 -13.35 7.19 -14.48
C ASN A 81 -12.90 8.65 -14.64
#